data_AF-A0A1Q4AJR0-F1
#
_entry.id   AF-A0A1Q4AJR0-F1
#
_cell.length_a   1.000
_cell.length_b   1.000
_cell.length_c   1.000
_cell.angle_alpha   90.00
_cell.angle_beta   90.00
_cell.angle_gamma   90.00
#
_symmetry.space_group_name_H-M   'P 1'
#
loop_
_entity.id
_entity.type
_entity.pdbx_description
1 polymer ?
#
loop_
_entity_poly.entity_id
_entity_poly.type
_entity_poly.pdbx_seq_one_letter_code
_entity_poly.pdbx_strand_id
1 'polypeptide(L)'
;MSFDYCHPTAPHKKLRIPNWYVSSLMMDRALDAVARRVKKLDREHDIPYLAGYSKDGKTIYIDRHMPSTWQYKGRTIDTDRFLLLHEEVEKTLIDQLDLHYLHAHQIATRAEEAAVRAANISWRDYDRFMQKYVKTMDDERLTKVPADLDLKPYRNEHDTDLLKRMAADVEKGTLPEGTDADALHAGIKGQLRAIAAHGGATRAMPK
;
A
#
# COMPACT_ATOMS: atom_id res chain seq x y z
N MET A 1 1.25 33.88 15.29
CA MET A 1 1.62 33.69 13.88
C MET A 1 0.59 32.76 13.29
N SER A 2 -0.13 33.19 12.25
CA SER A 2 -1.17 32.39 11.59
C SER A 2 -0.52 31.19 10.93
N PHE A 3 -1.00 29.99 11.24
CA PHE A 3 -0.67 28.80 10.49
C PHE A 3 -1.34 28.92 9.11
N ASP A 4 -0.53 29.21 8.11
CA ASP A 4 -0.87 29.06 6.69
C ASP A 4 -1.06 27.56 6.41
N TYR A 5 -2.23 27.03 6.79
CA TYR A 5 -2.71 25.78 6.23
C TYR A 5 -2.84 26.01 4.71
N CYS A 6 -2.11 25.26 3.90
CA CYS A 6 -2.19 25.43 2.44
C CYS A 6 -3.58 25.11 1.88
N HIS A 7 -4.45 24.39 2.60
CA HIS A 7 -5.88 24.22 2.26
C HIS A 7 -6.77 23.77 3.45
N PRO A 8 -7.17 24.63 4.40
CA PRO A 8 -8.31 24.34 5.25
C PRO A 8 -9.53 24.93 4.53
N THR A 9 -10.45 24.10 4.07
CA THR A 9 -11.78 24.59 3.67
C THR A 9 -11.81 25.54 2.46
N ALA A 10 -11.26 25.16 1.31
CA ALA A 10 -11.85 25.68 0.07
C ALA A 10 -13.09 24.81 -0.21
N PRO A 11 -14.31 25.20 0.22
CA PRO A 11 -15.48 24.42 -0.11
C PRO A 11 -15.58 24.36 -1.63
N HIS A 12 -15.79 23.18 -2.20
CA HIS A 12 -16.20 23.09 -3.59
C HIS A 12 -17.43 24.00 -3.73
N LYS A 13 -17.30 25.12 -4.47
CA LYS A 13 -18.25 26.25 -4.41
C LYS A 13 -19.70 25.82 -4.72
N LYS A 14 -19.86 24.73 -5.47
CA LYS A 14 -21.15 24.10 -5.81
C LYS A 14 -21.63 23.02 -4.83
N LEU A 15 -20.75 22.37 -4.07
CA LEU A 15 -21.07 21.19 -3.24
C LEU A 15 -20.93 21.43 -1.73
N ARG A 16 -20.34 22.56 -1.29
CA ARG A 16 -20.15 22.94 0.14
C ARG A 16 -19.44 21.86 0.98
N ILE A 17 -18.59 21.07 0.34
CA ILE A 17 -17.74 20.02 0.94
C ILE A 17 -16.27 20.42 0.82
N PRO A 18 -15.36 19.90 1.66
CA PRO A 18 -13.93 20.15 1.54
C PRO A 18 -13.41 19.75 0.15
N ASN A 19 -12.46 20.52 -0.40
CA ASN A 19 -11.83 20.25 -1.71
C ASN A 19 -11.11 18.90 -1.78
N TRP A 20 -10.64 18.37 -0.66
CA TRP A 20 -10.02 17.05 -0.56
C TRP A 20 -11.04 15.90 -0.44
N TYR A 21 -12.33 16.19 -0.34
CA TYR A 21 -13.36 15.16 -0.27
C TYR A 21 -13.48 14.44 -1.62
N VAL A 22 -13.19 13.14 -1.63
CA VAL A 22 -13.43 12.26 -2.76
C VAL A 22 -14.72 11.47 -2.50
N SER A 23 -15.76 11.74 -3.29
CA SER A 23 -17.00 10.96 -3.20
C SER A 23 -16.79 9.53 -3.70
N SER A 24 -17.63 8.58 -3.26
CA SER A 24 -17.55 7.19 -3.74
C SER A 24 -17.62 7.10 -5.26
N LEU A 25 -18.48 7.90 -5.91
CA LEU A 25 -18.59 7.95 -7.37
C LEU A 25 -17.31 8.45 -8.05
N MET A 26 -16.63 9.43 -7.46
CA MET A 26 -15.36 9.93 -7.99
C MET A 26 -14.27 8.86 -7.87
N MET A 27 -14.24 8.15 -6.74
CA MET A 27 -13.28 7.08 -6.51
C MET A 27 -13.51 5.90 -7.45
N ASP A 28 -14.76 5.46 -7.63
CA ASP A 28 -15.11 4.39 -8.58
C ASP A 28 -14.67 4.76 -10.00
N ARG A 29 -14.93 5.99 -10.45
CA ARG A 29 -14.48 6.48 -11.77
C ARG A 29 -12.96 6.53 -11.90
N ALA A 30 -12.25 6.88 -10.83
CA ALA A 30 -10.79 6.89 -10.81
C ALA A 30 -10.25 5.45 -10.91
N LEU A 31 -10.83 4.52 -10.15
CA LEU A 31 -10.54 3.09 -10.24
C LEU A 31 -10.74 2.55 -11.65
N ASP A 32 -11.87 2.86 -12.28
CA ASP A 32 -12.18 2.44 -13.66
C ASP A 32 -11.18 3.03 -14.67
N ALA A 33 -10.69 4.25 -14.43
CA ALA A 33 -9.66 4.86 -15.27
C ALA A 33 -8.31 4.17 -15.10
N VAL A 34 -7.93 3.86 -13.86
CA VAL A 34 -6.70 3.11 -13.54
C VAL A 34 -6.76 1.71 -14.14
N ALA A 35 -7.82 0.95 -13.88
CA ALA A 35 -7.99 -0.41 -14.39
C ALA A 35 -7.92 -0.48 -15.93
N ARG A 36 -8.41 0.54 -16.65
CA ARG A 36 -8.30 0.62 -18.12
C ARG A 36 -6.88 0.89 -18.62
N ARG A 37 -6.02 1.49 -17.79
CA ARG A 37 -4.62 1.79 -18.14
C ARG A 37 -3.72 0.57 -17.96
N VAL A 38 -4.09 -0.32 -17.04
CA VAL A 38 -3.37 -1.58 -16.79
C VAL A 38 -3.36 -2.41 -18.07
N LYS A 39 -2.17 -2.59 -18.65
CA LYS A 39 -2.00 -3.26 -19.95
C LYS A 39 -2.17 -4.77 -19.84
N LYS A 40 -1.66 -5.34 -18.76
CA LYS A 40 -1.70 -6.78 -18.50
C LYS A 40 -1.89 -7.03 -17.01
N LEU A 41 -2.88 -7.85 -16.68
CA LEU A 41 -3.10 -8.42 -15.36
C LEU A 41 -2.79 -9.92 -15.42
N ASP A 42 -1.92 -10.39 -14.55
CA ASP A 42 -1.52 -11.79 -14.46
C ASP A 42 -1.87 -12.34 -13.06
N ARG A 43 -2.61 -13.46 -13.05
CA ARG A 43 -3.05 -14.17 -11.85
C ARG A 43 -2.58 -15.63 -11.81
N GLU A 44 -1.59 -15.98 -12.63
CA GLU A 44 -1.16 -17.37 -12.78
C GLU A 44 0.09 -17.70 -11.97
N HIS A 45 0.63 -16.70 -11.27
CA HIS A 45 1.90 -16.76 -10.56
C HIS A 45 1.69 -16.62 -9.05
N ASP A 46 2.63 -17.17 -8.29
CA ASP A 46 2.74 -16.94 -6.85
C ASP A 46 3.46 -15.61 -6.63
N ILE A 47 2.82 -14.72 -5.87
CA ILE A 47 3.35 -13.37 -5.63
C ILE A 47 3.47 -13.18 -4.11
N PRO A 48 4.69 -12.90 -3.62
CA PRO A 48 4.88 -12.57 -2.22
C PRO A 48 4.08 -11.31 -1.89
N TYR A 49 3.48 -11.26 -0.70
CA TYR A 49 2.67 -10.13 -0.25
C TYR A 49 1.46 -9.78 -1.13
N LEU A 50 0.81 -10.78 -1.75
CA LEU A 50 -0.45 -10.70 -2.53
C LEU A 50 -0.35 -10.12 -3.93
N ALA A 51 0.43 -9.06 -4.13
CA ALA A 51 0.49 -8.36 -5.40
C ALA A 51 1.86 -7.71 -5.63
N GLY A 52 2.09 -7.31 -6.88
CA GLY A 52 3.29 -6.62 -7.31
C GLY A 52 3.23 -6.26 -8.79
N TYR A 53 4.28 -5.64 -9.30
CA TYR A 53 4.37 -5.23 -10.71
C TYR A 53 5.67 -5.71 -11.37
N SER A 54 5.66 -5.80 -12.70
CA SER A 54 6.86 -6.04 -13.50
C SER A 54 7.84 -4.86 -13.39
N LYS A 55 9.13 -5.10 -13.63
CA LYS A 55 10.17 -4.04 -13.60
C LYS A 55 9.84 -2.84 -14.49
N ASP A 56 9.17 -3.06 -15.62
CA ASP A 56 8.73 -2.02 -16.55
C ASP A 56 7.34 -1.42 -16.25
N GLY A 57 6.69 -1.87 -15.18
CA GLY A 57 5.38 -1.41 -14.73
C GLY A 57 4.21 -1.75 -15.66
N LYS A 58 4.41 -2.60 -16.68
CA LYS A 58 3.35 -2.89 -17.67
C LYS A 58 2.46 -4.07 -17.28
N THR A 59 2.97 -4.98 -16.45
CA THR A 59 2.23 -6.13 -15.95
C THR A 59 2.02 -5.97 -14.45
N ILE A 60 0.76 -6.01 -14.02
CA ILE A 60 0.42 -6.16 -12.61
C ILE A 60 0.18 -7.64 -12.33
N TYR A 61 0.79 -8.13 -11.27
CA TYR A 61 0.68 -9.50 -10.79
C TYR A 61 -0.17 -9.52 -9.53
N ILE A 62 -1.14 -10.43 -9.47
CA ILE A 62 -1.87 -10.75 -8.24
C ILE A 62 -1.67 -12.25 -7.98
N ASP A 63 -1.42 -12.62 -6.72
CA ASP A 63 -1.18 -14.01 -6.33
C ASP A 63 -2.33 -14.92 -6.78
N ARG A 64 -1.99 -16.03 -7.44
CA ARG A 64 -2.96 -16.99 -7.97
C ARG A 64 -3.90 -17.60 -6.93
N HIS A 65 -3.51 -17.63 -5.66
CA HIS A 65 -4.30 -18.17 -4.55
C HIS A 65 -5.19 -17.11 -3.90
N MET A 66 -4.95 -15.84 -4.20
CA MET A 66 -5.86 -14.77 -3.84
C MET A 66 -7.16 -14.98 -4.63
N PRO A 67 -8.34 -15.00 -4.00
CA PRO A 67 -9.60 -14.99 -4.73
C PRO A 67 -9.78 -13.65 -5.45
N SER A 68 -10.35 -13.66 -6.66
CA SER A 68 -10.70 -12.42 -7.39
C SER A 68 -11.98 -11.76 -6.88
N THR A 69 -12.77 -12.49 -6.08
CA THR A 69 -13.98 -11.97 -5.48
C THR A 69 -14.10 -12.33 -4.01
N TRP A 70 -14.74 -11.46 -3.26
CA TRP A 70 -15.00 -11.63 -1.84
C TRP A 70 -16.48 -11.39 -1.52
N GLN A 71 -17.10 -12.35 -0.84
CA GLN A 71 -18.46 -12.17 -0.32
C GLN A 71 -18.45 -11.35 0.97
N TYR A 72 -19.03 -10.15 0.91
CA TYR A 72 -19.09 -9.23 2.04
C TYR A 72 -20.51 -8.66 2.20
N LYS A 73 -21.16 -8.99 3.33
CA LYS A 73 -22.52 -8.52 3.70
C LYS A 73 -23.55 -8.74 2.57
N GLY A 74 -23.55 -9.93 1.96
CA GLY A 74 -24.48 -10.30 0.89
C GLY A 74 -24.16 -9.70 -0.48
N ARG A 75 -22.98 -9.08 -0.65
CA ARG A 75 -22.50 -8.54 -1.92
C ARG A 75 -21.23 -9.26 -2.36
N THR A 76 -21.13 -9.54 -3.66
CA THR A 76 -19.87 -9.96 -4.28
C THR A 76 -19.03 -8.73 -4.58
N ILE A 77 -17.87 -8.61 -3.93
CA ILE A 77 -16.89 -7.55 -4.14
C ILE A 77 -15.80 -8.10 -5.05
N ASP A 78 -15.44 -7.38 -6.10
CA ASP A 78 -14.21 -7.66 -6.87
C ASP A 78 -13.03 -7.05 -6.11
N THR A 79 -12.08 -7.89 -5.73
CA THR A 79 -10.92 -7.50 -4.91
C THR A 79 -9.77 -6.97 -5.75
N ASP A 80 -9.73 -7.32 -7.04
CA ASP A 80 -8.61 -7.00 -7.93
C ASP A 80 -8.52 -5.50 -8.12
N ARG A 81 -9.66 -4.82 -8.19
CA ARG A 81 -9.75 -3.37 -8.35
C ARG A 81 -8.95 -2.58 -7.29
N PHE A 82 -8.83 -3.10 -6.07
CA PHE A 82 -8.15 -2.42 -4.97
C PHE A 82 -6.64 -2.63 -5.06
N LEU A 83 -6.22 -3.87 -5.30
CA LEU A 83 -4.82 -4.22 -5.52
C LEU A 83 -4.26 -3.52 -6.77
N LEU A 84 -5.03 -3.49 -7.87
CA LEU A 84 -4.67 -2.76 -9.09
C LEU A 84 -4.42 -1.27 -8.82
N LEU A 85 -5.27 -0.63 -7.99
CA LEU A 85 -5.06 0.77 -7.61
C LEU A 85 -3.76 0.93 -6.81
N HIS A 86 -3.53 0.06 -5.83
CA HIS A 86 -2.32 0.10 -5.00
C HIS A 86 -1.07 0.03 -5.87
N GLU A 87 -0.96 -1.00 -6.70
CA GLU A 87 0.22 -1.23 -7.55
C GLU A 87 0.46 -0.08 -8.55
N GLU A 88 -0.59 0.41 -9.23
CA GLU A 88 -0.43 1.49 -10.22
C GLU A 88 -0.02 2.81 -9.56
N VAL A 89 -0.61 3.15 -8.40
CA VAL A 89 -0.26 4.37 -7.67
C VAL A 89 1.18 4.29 -7.18
N GLU A 90 1.57 3.18 -6.55
CA GLU A 90 2.93 2.97 -6.06
C GLU A 90 3.95 3.08 -7.20
N LYS A 91 3.74 2.33 -8.29
CA LYS A 91 4.65 2.32 -9.44
C LYS A 91 4.73 3.67 -10.13
N THR A 92 3.61 4.38 -10.26
CA THR A 92 3.59 5.72 -10.87
C THR A 92 4.38 6.72 -10.03
N LEU A 93 4.24 6.70 -8.70
CA LEU A 93 4.98 7.59 -7.81
C LEU A 93 6.49 7.32 -7.89
N ILE A 94 6.89 6.05 -7.96
CA ILE A 94 8.31 5.69 -8.10
C ILE A 94 8.84 6.08 -9.48
N ASP A 95 8.17 5.69 -10.57
CA ASP A 95 8.73 5.85 -11.91
C ASP A 95 8.67 7.29 -12.43
N GLN A 96 7.62 8.05 -12.06
CA GLN A 96 7.41 9.40 -12.61
C GLN A 96 7.98 10.50 -11.72
N LEU A 97 8.06 10.26 -10.41
CA LEU A 97 8.46 11.26 -9.42
C LEU A 97 9.71 10.86 -8.62
N ASP A 98 10.28 9.68 -8.90
CA ASP A 98 11.46 9.14 -8.20
C ASP A 98 11.26 9.09 -6.67
N LEU A 99 10.02 8.82 -6.23
CA LEU A 99 9.71 8.73 -4.81
C LEU A 99 10.39 7.50 -4.20
N HIS A 100 10.83 7.67 -2.96
CA HIS A 100 11.28 6.54 -2.15
C HIS A 100 10.15 5.51 -2.01
N TYR A 101 10.49 4.24 -2.17
CA TYR A 101 9.53 3.13 -2.16
C TYR A 101 8.56 3.20 -0.97
N LEU A 102 9.07 3.35 0.25
CA LEU A 102 8.21 3.39 1.44
C LEU A 102 7.18 4.53 1.42
N HIS A 103 7.53 5.69 0.84
CA HIS A 103 6.59 6.80 0.71
C HIS A 103 5.53 6.51 -0.36
N ALA A 104 5.96 5.97 -1.51
CA ALA A 104 5.04 5.55 -2.55
C ALA A 104 4.06 4.49 -2.04
N HIS A 105 4.57 3.50 -1.29
CA HIS A 105 3.79 2.44 -0.67
C HIS A 105 2.75 2.99 0.32
N GLN A 106 3.16 3.87 1.25
CA GLN A 106 2.25 4.48 2.21
C GLN A 106 1.13 5.28 1.52
N ILE A 107 1.45 6.01 0.45
CA ILE A 107 0.45 6.77 -0.32
C ILE A 107 -0.49 5.81 -1.06
N ALA A 108 0.04 4.74 -1.66
CA ALA A 108 -0.74 3.71 -2.32
C ALA A 108 -1.72 3.02 -1.36
N THR A 109 -1.27 2.62 -0.15
CA THR A 109 -2.15 2.04 0.88
C THR A 109 -3.27 3.00 1.29
N ARG A 110 -2.99 4.31 1.37
CA ARG A 110 -4.03 5.31 1.67
C ARG A 110 -5.02 5.48 0.52
N ALA A 111 -4.56 5.38 -0.72
CA ALA A 111 -5.43 5.39 -1.89
C ALA A 111 -6.33 4.14 -1.92
N GLU A 112 -5.76 2.96 -1.62
CA GLU A 112 -6.48 1.71 -1.48
C GLU A 112 -7.54 1.78 -0.37
N GLU A 113 -7.17 2.25 0.83
CA GLU A 113 -8.11 2.43 1.94
C GLU A 113 -9.29 3.32 1.53
N ALA A 114 -9.02 4.42 0.84
CA ALA A 114 -10.06 5.32 0.35
C ALA A 114 -10.99 4.62 -0.67
N ALA A 115 -10.45 3.77 -1.55
CA ALA A 115 -11.23 2.96 -2.49
C ALA A 115 -12.09 1.90 -1.78
N VAL A 116 -11.55 1.20 -0.80
CA VAL A 116 -12.28 0.21 0.02
C VAL A 116 -13.44 0.89 0.76
N ARG A 117 -13.19 2.06 1.36
CA ARG A 117 -14.22 2.85 2.04
C ARG A 117 -15.28 3.36 1.06
N ALA A 118 -14.88 3.79 -0.13
CA ALA A 118 -15.80 4.20 -1.19
C ALA A 118 -16.77 3.09 -1.60
N ALA A 119 -16.31 1.83 -1.61
CA ALA A 119 -17.12 0.63 -1.85
C ALA A 119 -18.03 0.24 -0.65
N ASN A 120 -18.06 1.06 0.40
CA ASN A 120 -18.79 0.83 1.64
C ASN A 120 -18.32 -0.46 2.35
N ILE A 121 -17.01 -0.66 2.40
CA ILE A 121 -16.35 -1.77 3.08
C ILE A 121 -15.53 -1.20 4.25
N SER A 122 -15.55 -1.90 5.38
CA SER A 122 -14.70 -1.56 6.52
C SER A 122 -13.25 -1.91 6.18
N TRP A 123 -12.34 -0.95 6.29
CA TRP A 123 -10.90 -1.19 6.13
C TRP A 123 -10.41 -2.36 7.00
N ARG A 124 -10.85 -2.42 8.25
CA ARG A 124 -10.47 -3.49 9.19
C ARG A 124 -10.92 -4.88 8.73
N ASP A 125 -12.09 -4.97 8.09
CA ASP A 125 -12.61 -6.26 7.62
C ASP A 125 -11.88 -6.70 6.34
N TYR A 126 -11.59 -5.72 5.47
CA TYR A 126 -10.81 -5.91 4.26
C TYR A 126 -9.37 -6.33 4.56
N ASP A 127 -8.67 -5.61 5.42
CA ASP A 127 -7.31 -5.93 5.86
C ASP A 127 -7.28 -7.35 6.47
N ARG A 128 -8.19 -7.67 7.39
CA ARG A 128 -8.31 -9.03 7.94
C ARG A 128 -8.53 -10.10 6.87
N PHE A 129 -9.25 -9.79 5.81
CA PHE A 129 -9.45 -10.71 4.69
C PHE A 129 -8.17 -10.88 3.88
N MET A 130 -7.48 -9.78 3.54
CA MET A 130 -6.20 -9.79 2.82
C MET A 130 -5.10 -10.54 3.57
N GLN A 131 -4.97 -10.31 4.88
CA GLN A 131 -3.97 -10.97 5.74
C GLN A 131 -4.04 -12.50 5.72
N LYS A 132 -5.17 -13.11 5.32
CA LYS A 132 -5.28 -14.58 5.18
C LYS A 132 -4.47 -15.14 4.02
N TYR A 133 -4.19 -14.31 3.02
CA TYR A 133 -3.55 -14.68 1.78
C TYR A 133 -2.13 -14.10 1.67
N VAL A 134 -1.73 -13.20 2.57
CA VAL A 134 -0.38 -12.63 2.60
C VAL A 134 0.62 -13.76 2.86
N LYS A 135 1.57 -13.92 1.94
CA LYS A 135 2.71 -14.84 2.05
C LYS A 135 3.98 -14.03 2.23
N THR A 136 4.87 -14.51 3.09
CA THR A 136 6.22 -13.95 3.22
C THR A 136 7.11 -14.43 2.07
N MET A 137 8.21 -13.71 1.82
CA MET A 137 9.19 -14.07 0.79
C MET A 137 9.80 -15.48 0.95
N ASP A 138 9.90 -15.97 2.18
CA ASP A 138 10.44 -17.30 2.49
C ASP A 138 9.35 -18.39 2.59
N ASP A 139 8.13 -18.11 2.12
CA ASP A 139 7.04 -19.08 2.15
C ASP A 139 7.28 -20.20 1.12
N GLU A 140 7.32 -21.46 1.58
CA GLU A 140 7.50 -22.67 0.77
C GLU A 140 6.45 -22.81 -0.34
N ARG A 141 5.31 -22.09 -0.23
CA ARG A 141 4.24 -22.05 -1.24
C ARG A 141 4.60 -21.25 -2.49
N LEU A 142 5.67 -20.44 -2.45
CA LEU A 142 6.15 -19.67 -3.61
C LEU A 142 6.90 -20.60 -4.57
N THR A 143 6.16 -21.25 -5.44
CA THR A 143 6.71 -22.23 -6.40
C THR A 143 6.82 -21.66 -7.81
N LYS A 144 5.98 -20.68 -8.16
CA LYS A 144 5.87 -20.11 -9.50
C LYS A 144 5.90 -18.58 -9.49
N VAL A 145 7.04 -18.00 -9.10
CA VAL A 145 7.25 -16.54 -9.09
C VAL A 145 7.65 -16.05 -10.49
N PRO A 146 7.13 -14.91 -11.00
CA PRO A 146 7.50 -14.38 -12.30
C PRO A 146 8.97 -13.90 -12.32
N ALA A 147 9.70 -14.17 -13.40
CA ALA A 147 11.12 -13.80 -13.50
C ALA A 147 11.37 -12.28 -13.63
N ASP A 148 10.36 -11.53 -14.08
CA ASP A 148 10.38 -10.09 -14.31
C ASP A 148 9.69 -9.27 -13.21
N LEU A 149 9.20 -9.93 -12.14
CA LEU A 149 8.68 -9.26 -10.95
C LEU A 149 9.74 -8.29 -10.40
N ASP A 150 9.34 -7.05 -10.11
CA ASP A 150 10.24 -6.10 -9.50
C ASP A 150 10.47 -6.49 -8.03
N LEU A 151 11.71 -6.83 -7.69
CA LEU A 151 12.08 -7.21 -6.34
C LEU A 151 12.56 -6.03 -5.48
N LYS A 152 12.65 -4.82 -6.05
CA LYS A 152 13.03 -3.61 -5.30
C LYS A 152 12.09 -3.33 -4.12
N PRO A 153 10.74 -3.42 -4.26
CA PRO A 153 9.81 -3.28 -3.14
C PRO A 153 10.21 -4.10 -1.91
N TYR A 154 10.52 -5.37 -2.13
CA TYR A 154 10.76 -6.33 -1.04
C TYR A 154 12.18 -6.24 -0.45
N ARG A 155 13.14 -5.66 -1.18
CA ARG A 155 14.47 -5.31 -0.62
C ARG A 155 14.41 -4.06 0.24
N ASN A 156 13.57 -3.09 -0.13
CA ASN A 156 13.44 -1.80 0.55
C ASN A 156 12.42 -1.82 1.69
N GLU A 157 11.57 -2.85 1.79
CA GLU A 157 10.72 -3.06 2.98
C GLU A 157 11.56 -3.26 4.26
N HIS A 158 12.79 -3.77 4.10
CA HIS A 158 13.80 -3.82 5.15
C HIS A 158 14.68 -2.57 5.23
N ASP A 159 14.30 -1.47 4.58
CA ASP A 159 15.05 -0.21 4.66
C ASP A 159 14.85 0.45 6.03
N THR A 160 15.60 -0.07 6.99
CA THR A 160 15.66 0.42 8.36
C THR A 160 16.12 1.87 8.44
N ASP A 161 16.72 2.43 7.39
CA ASP A 161 17.28 3.77 7.43
C ASP A 161 16.19 4.84 7.35
N LEU A 162 15.10 4.61 6.64
CA LEU A 162 13.96 5.52 6.64
C LEU A 162 13.19 5.45 7.97
N LEU A 163 12.99 4.25 8.53
CA LEU A 163 12.40 4.10 9.87
C LEU A 163 13.27 4.76 10.96
N LYS A 164 14.61 4.67 10.85
CA LYS A 164 15.54 5.39 11.74
C LYS A 164 15.44 6.90 11.58
N ARG A 165 15.28 7.41 10.36
CA ARG A 165 15.09 8.86 10.11
C ARG A 165 13.75 9.35 10.67
N MET A 166 12.67 8.60 10.45
CA MET A 166 11.36 8.89 11.05
C MET A 166 11.41 8.85 12.58
N ALA A 167 12.09 7.86 13.17
CA ALA A 167 12.32 7.81 14.61
C ALA A 167 13.12 9.03 15.09
N ALA A 168 14.17 9.43 14.38
CA ALA A 168 14.96 10.61 14.70
C ALA A 168 14.16 11.91 14.58
N ASP A 169 13.23 12.02 13.62
CA ASP A 169 12.39 13.19 13.43
C ASP A 169 11.26 13.27 14.47
N VAL A 170 10.76 12.11 14.93
CA VAL A 170 9.87 11.98 16.10
C VAL A 170 10.61 12.41 17.37
N GLU A 171 11.84 11.95 17.58
CA GLU A 171 12.70 12.33 18.72
C GLU A 171 13.07 13.82 18.71
N LYS A 172 13.22 14.42 17.51
CA LYS A 172 13.46 15.87 17.33
C LYS A 172 12.19 16.73 17.51
N GLY A 173 11.02 16.12 17.65
CA GLY A 173 9.75 16.83 17.86
C GLY A 173 9.18 17.51 16.61
N THR A 174 9.69 17.17 15.41
CA THR A 174 9.15 17.63 14.12
C THR A 174 7.92 16.82 13.71
N LEU A 175 6.88 16.88 14.55
CA LEU A 175 5.63 16.16 14.34
C LEU A 175 4.49 17.11 13.96
N PRO A 176 3.57 16.70 13.06
CA PRO A 176 2.34 17.45 12.81
C PRO A 176 1.50 17.57 14.10
N GLU A 177 0.94 18.76 14.37
CA GLU A 177 0.07 19.00 15.53
C GLU A 177 -1.07 17.96 15.59
N GLY A 178 -1.26 17.35 16.77
CA GLY A 178 -2.27 16.31 17.01
C GLY A 178 -1.81 14.87 16.76
N THR A 179 -0.55 14.67 16.38
CA THR A 179 0.05 13.33 16.30
C THR A 179 0.50 12.88 17.69
N ASP A 180 0.00 11.74 18.16
CA ASP A 180 0.49 11.10 19.39
C ASP A 180 1.91 10.57 19.15
N ALA A 181 2.89 11.34 19.59
CA ALA A 181 4.31 11.06 19.44
C ALA A 181 4.69 9.70 20.07
N ASP A 182 4.09 9.36 21.21
CA ASP A 182 4.42 8.15 21.96
C ASP A 182 3.85 6.90 21.26
N ALA A 183 2.62 7.00 20.76
CA ALA A 183 2.02 5.92 19.96
C ALA A 183 2.76 5.71 18.64
N LEU A 184 3.17 6.80 17.97
CA LEU A 184 3.95 6.73 16.73
C LEU A 184 5.35 6.16 16.98
N HIS A 185 6.02 6.59 18.05
CA HIS A 185 7.33 6.07 18.43
C HIS A 185 7.26 4.59 18.81
N ALA A 186 6.23 4.18 19.55
CA ALA A 186 5.97 2.78 19.87
C ALA A 186 5.68 1.93 18.62
N GLY A 187 4.92 2.47 17.66
CA GLY A 187 4.63 1.83 16.37
C GLY A 187 5.88 1.65 15.50
N ILE A 188 6.69 2.70 15.35
CA ILE A 188 7.97 2.67 14.60
C ILE A 188 8.94 1.68 15.26
N LYS A 189 9.06 1.71 16.59
CA LYS A 189 9.91 0.79 17.34
C LYS A 189 9.40 -0.66 17.27
N GLY A 190 8.09 -0.84 17.23
CA GLY A 190 7.44 -2.14 17.01
C GLY A 190 7.74 -2.72 15.63
N GLN A 191 7.60 -1.91 14.58
CA GLN A 191 7.96 -2.30 13.22
C GLN A 191 9.46 -2.58 13.07
N LEU A 192 10.34 -1.73 13.63
CA LEU A 192 11.78 -1.97 13.65
C LEU A 192 12.14 -3.28 14.37
N ARG A 193 11.46 -3.61 15.48
CA ARG A 193 11.63 -4.89 16.19
C ARG A 193 11.10 -6.08 15.39
N ALA A 194 9.97 -5.94 14.72
CA ALA A 194 9.43 -6.98 13.84
C ALA A 194 10.40 -7.25 12.66
N ILE A 195 10.90 -6.19 12.02
CA ILE A 195 11.90 -6.28 10.96
C ILE A 195 13.20 -6.94 11.45
N ALA A 196 13.69 -6.58 12.65
CA ALA A 196 14.87 -7.21 13.25
C ALA A 196 14.65 -8.68 13.63
N ALA A 197 13.45 -9.05 14.08
CA ALA A 197 13.08 -10.42 14.39
C ALA A 197 12.95 -11.28 13.11
N HIS A 198 12.46 -10.71 12.01
CA HIS A 198 12.40 -11.38 10.70
C HIS A 198 13.77 -11.45 10.00
N GLY A 199 14.63 -10.43 10.13
CA GLY A 199 16.00 -10.43 9.59
C GLY A 199 17.01 -11.31 10.36
N GLY A 200 16.65 -11.81 11.54
CA GLY A 200 17.46 -12.75 12.32
C GLY A 200 17.47 -14.17 11.75
N ALA A 201 16.45 -14.56 10.97
CA ALA A 201 16.34 -15.89 10.38
C ALA A 201 17.22 -16.06 9.12
N THR A 202 17.60 -14.97 8.44
CA THR A 202 18.37 -15.00 7.18
C THR A 202 19.88 -15.09 7.39
N ARG A 203 20.37 -15.18 8.64
CA ARG A 203 21.80 -15.18 8.96
C ARG A 203 22.36 -16.59 9.17
N ALA A 204 22.07 -17.53 8.27
CA ALA A 204 22.81 -18.79 8.18
C ALA A 204 22.65 -19.46 6.81
N MET A 205 23.44 -19.05 5.81
CA MET A 205 23.81 -19.94 4.70
C MET A 205 25.30 -19.68 4.36
N PRO A 206 26.16 -20.71 4.41
CA PRO A 206 27.55 -20.61 4.00
C PRO A 206 27.68 -20.64 2.46
N LYS A 207 28.86 -20.20 1.99
CA LYS A 207 29.27 -20.01 0.59
C LYS A 207 29.01 -21.20 -0.33
#